data_AF-A0A172ZDL1-F1
#
_entry.id   AF-A0A172ZDL1-F1
#
_cell.length_a   1.000
_cell.length_b   1.000
_cell.length_c   1.000
_cell.angle_alpha   90.00
_cell.angle_beta   90.00
_cell.angle_gamma   90.00
#
_symmetry.space_group_name_H-M   'P 1'
#
loop_
_entity.id
_entity.type
_entity.pdbx_description
1 polymer ?
#
loop_
_entity_poly.entity_id
_entity_poly.type
_entity_poly.pdbx_seq_one_letter_code
_entity_poly.pdbx_strand_id
1 'polypeptide(L)'
;MKLFVERLRSQNGFTLIEVLAALLITGIMTAVIYAVAVFGLRSYLQINGENILRANGDILTSSIITQLYDFAPEKVRQITSGDHPVGIRLERASQLSGSPAGDMEISDIYIYGGVLYIGKVQQIAAVNKSVLSSGLQLPSDAAPGSLLHDNNHDGVDDLARAVVLENRLQLDSGSTIAIQSQDGSTFYTTGIINVLLDLSNDSQGQDQQMTLESSFGF
;
A
#
# COMPACT_ATOMS: atom_id res chain seq x y z
N MET A 1 -39.92 -41.53 45.61
CA MET A 1 -39.46 -41.54 44.20
C MET A 1 -40.57 -41.72 43.16
N LYS A 2 -41.81 -42.14 43.51
CA LYS A 2 -42.87 -42.41 42.51
C LYS A 2 -43.41 -41.17 41.75
N LEU A 3 -43.36 -39.98 42.37
CA LEU A 3 -43.86 -38.73 41.77
C LEU A 3 -43.02 -38.22 40.59
N PHE A 4 -41.72 -38.54 40.52
CA PHE A 4 -40.87 -38.16 39.38
C PHE A 4 -41.12 -39.06 38.16
N VAL A 5 -41.47 -40.33 38.38
CA VAL A 5 -41.76 -41.30 37.31
C VAL A 5 -43.10 -40.98 36.65
N GLU A 6 -44.10 -40.52 37.40
CA GLU A 6 -45.39 -40.12 36.82
C GLU A 6 -45.32 -38.80 36.04
N ARG A 7 -44.41 -37.89 36.40
CA ARG A 7 -44.18 -36.64 35.66
C ARG A 7 -43.43 -36.85 34.33
N LEU A 8 -42.63 -37.90 34.22
CA LEU A 8 -42.02 -38.36 32.96
C LEU A 8 -42.99 -39.17 32.09
N ARG A 9 -44.09 -39.67 32.66
CA ARG A 9 -45.14 -40.44 31.97
C ARG A 9 -46.33 -39.59 31.50
N SER A 10 -46.28 -38.26 31.63
CA SER A 10 -47.25 -37.37 31.01
C SER A 10 -47.02 -37.37 29.50
N GLN A 11 -47.87 -38.06 28.75
CA GLN A 11 -47.78 -38.22 27.28
C GLN A 11 -48.22 -36.98 26.50
N ASN A 12 -47.74 -35.79 26.89
CA ASN A 12 -47.87 -34.58 26.07
C ASN A 12 -46.71 -34.55 25.06
N GLY A 13 -46.55 -35.63 24.29
CA GLY A 13 -45.51 -35.75 23.27
C GLY A 13 -45.93 -35.07 21.98
N PHE A 14 -44.98 -34.43 21.30
CA PHE A 14 -45.19 -33.91 19.94
C PHE A 14 -45.46 -35.07 18.98
N THR A 15 -46.42 -34.88 18.08
CA THR A 15 -46.69 -35.88 17.05
C THR A 15 -45.52 -35.92 16.05
N LEU A 16 -45.25 -37.08 15.46
CA LEU A 16 -44.16 -37.24 14.48
C LEU A 16 -44.32 -36.25 13.30
N ILE A 17 -45.56 -36.02 12.86
CA ILE A 17 -45.86 -35.11 11.76
C ILE A 17 -45.59 -33.65 12.13
N GLU A 18 -45.83 -33.25 13.38
CA GLU A 18 -45.58 -31.90 13.87
C GLU A 18 -44.08 -31.61 14.00
N VAL A 19 -43.30 -32.59 14.49
CA VAL A 19 -41.84 -32.49 14.51
C VAL A 19 -41.27 -32.39 13.09
N LEU A 20 -41.78 -33.19 12.16
CA LEU A 20 -41.32 -33.19 10.76
C LEU A 20 -41.66 -31.87 10.06
N ALA A 21 -42.88 -31.34 10.28
CA ALA A 21 -43.29 -30.04 9.76
C ALA A 21 -42.42 -28.91 10.34
N ALA A 22 -42.14 -28.92 11.65
CA ALA A 22 -41.28 -27.93 12.29
C ALA A 22 -39.85 -27.98 11.76
N LEU A 23 -39.32 -29.18 11.51
CA LEU A 23 -37.97 -29.38 10.97
C LEU A 23 -37.87 -28.88 9.53
N LEU A 24 -38.89 -29.12 8.70
CA LEU A 24 -38.97 -28.58 7.33
C LEU A 24 -38.97 -27.05 7.32
N ILE A 25 -39.83 -26.42 8.13
CA ILE A 25 -39.91 -24.96 8.20
C ILE A 25 -38.59 -24.36 8.71
N THR A 26 -38.02 -24.96 9.75
CA THR A 26 -36.73 -24.51 10.32
C THR A 26 -35.59 -24.69 9.31
N GLY A 27 -35.59 -25.79 8.53
CA GLY A 27 -34.62 -26.02 7.48
C GLY A 27 -34.68 -24.97 6.38
N ILE A 28 -35.89 -24.64 5.91
CA ILE A 28 -36.10 -23.58 4.89
C ILE A 28 -35.62 -22.24 5.44
N MET A 29 -36.01 -21.89 6.67
CA MET A 29 -35.59 -20.63 7.29
C MET A 29 -34.08 -20.56 7.47
N THR A 30 -33.45 -21.63 7.94
CA THR A 30 -31.99 -21.70 8.13
C THR A 30 -31.26 -21.56 6.81
N ALA A 31 -31.75 -22.21 5.74
CA ALA A 31 -31.16 -22.11 4.42
C ALA A 31 -31.22 -20.67 3.87
N VAL A 32 -32.35 -19.97 4.02
CA VAL A 32 -32.50 -18.58 3.59
C VAL A 32 -31.57 -17.65 4.37
N ILE A 33 -31.52 -17.79 5.70
CA ILE A 33 -30.65 -16.99 6.56
C ILE A 33 -29.19 -17.20 6.19
N TYR A 34 -28.77 -18.45 5.99
CA TYR A 34 -27.40 -18.78 5.61
C TYR A 34 -27.01 -18.17 4.27
N ALA A 35 -27.90 -18.27 3.26
CA ALA A 35 -27.64 -17.70 1.94
C ALA A 35 -27.44 -16.17 2.01
N VAL A 36 -28.30 -15.46 2.75
CA VAL A 36 -28.20 -14.01 2.94
C VAL A 36 -26.93 -13.65 3.70
N ALA A 37 -26.58 -14.40 4.74
CA ALA A 37 -25.38 -14.14 5.53
C ALA A 37 -24.09 -14.29 4.71
N VAL A 38 -23.98 -15.37 3.92
CA VAL A 38 -22.82 -15.60 3.03
C VAL A 38 -22.73 -14.53 1.96
N PHE A 39 -23.87 -14.12 1.38
CA PHE A 39 -23.91 -13.03 0.41
C PHE A 39 -23.43 -11.71 1.02
N GLY A 40 -23.93 -11.36 2.22
CA GLY A 40 -23.52 -10.17 2.95
C GLY A 40 -22.03 -10.15 3.27
N LEU A 41 -21.47 -11.29 3.71
CA LEU A 41 -20.04 -11.40 4.00
C LEU A 41 -19.18 -11.18 2.74
N ARG A 42 -19.54 -11.79 1.61
CA ARG A 42 -18.81 -11.60 0.35
C ARG A 42 -18.87 -10.15 -0.14
N SER A 43 -20.06 -9.54 -0.07
CA SER A 43 -20.24 -8.13 -0.44
C SER A 43 -19.40 -7.21 0.45
N TYR A 44 -19.36 -7.46 1.76
CA TYR A 44 -18.54 -6.69 2.68
C TYR A 44 -17.04 -6.78 2.35
N LEU A 45 -16.52 -7.99 2.11
CA LEU A 45 -15.10 -8.21 1.80
C LEU A 45 -14.70 -7.52 0.48
N GLN A 46 -15.54 -7.60 -0.54
CA GLN A 46 -15.32 -6.94 -1.82
C GLN A 46 -15.26 -5.41 -1.68
N ILE A 47 -16.25 -4.81 -1.00
CA ILE A 47 -16.33 -3.35 -0.82
C ILE A 47 -15.17 -2.83 0.03
N ASN A 48 -14.85 -3.53 1.13
CA ASN A 48 -13.76 -3.13 2.01
C ASN A 48 -12.43 -3.11 1.26
N GLY A 49 -12.23 -4.13 0.43
CA GLY A 49 -11.08 -4.27 -0.42
C GLY A 49 -10.90 -3.18 -1.49
N GLU A 50 -11.96 -2.92 -2.26
CA GLU A 50 -12.00 -1.81 -3.21
C GLU A 50 -11.75 -0.46 -2.51
N ASN A 51 -12.30 -0.27 -1.31
CA ASN A 51 -12.10 0.94 -0.53
C ASN A 51 -10.63 1.12 -0.09
N ILE A 52 -9.94 0.03 0.28
CA ILE A 52 -8.51 0.07 0.60
C ILE A 52 -7.70 0.44 -0.65
N LEU A 53 -7.96 -0.21 -1.79
CA LEU A 53 -7.26 0.09 -3.05
C LEU A 53 -7.47 1.54 -3.49
N ARG A 54 -8.69 2.06 -3.34
CA ARG A 54 -9.00 3.47 -3.62
C ARG A 54 -8.21 4.42 -2.72
N ALA A 55 -8.19 4.15 -1.40
CA ALA A 55 -7.42 4.97 -0.46
C ALA A 55 -5.92 4.95 -0.77
N ASN A 56 -5.37 3.78 -1.14
CA ASN A 56 -3.98 3.66 -1.58
C ASN A 56 -3.72 4.41 -2.89
N GLY A 57 -4.64 4.32 -3.85
CA GLY A 57 -4.59 5.05 -5.10
C GLY A 57 -4.56 6.57 -4.89
N ASP A 58 -5.41 7.09 -4.00
CA ASP A 58 -5.41 8.52 -3.65
C ASP A 58 -4.09 8.96 -3.00
N ILE A 59 -3.52 8.14 -2.11
CA ILE A 59 -2.21 8.40 -1.49
C ILE A 59 -1.11 8.39 -2.54
N LEU A 60 -1.07 7.40 -3.44
CA LEU A 60 -0.07 7.28 -4.49
C LEU A 60 -0.14 8.45 -5.45
N THR A 61 -1.33 8.75 -5.97
CA THR A 61 -1.57 9.86 -6.88
C THR A 61 -1.16 11.19 -6.25
N SER A 62 -1.55 11.47 -5.01
CA SER A 62 -1.16 12.71 -4.32
C SER A 62 0.34 12.78 -4.05
N SER A 63 0.99 11.65 -3.73
CA SER A 63 2.45 11.58 -3.54
C SER A 63 3.20 11.83 -4.83
N ILE A 64 2.74 11.26 -5.95
CA ILE A 64 3.29 11.48 -7.29
C ILE A 64 3.13 12.93 -7.70
N ILE A 65 1.92 13.50 -7.57
CA ILE A 65 1.65 14.91 -7.85
C ILE A 65 2.58 15.82 -7.04
N THR A 66 2.65 15.58 -5.73
CA THR A 66 3.45 16.40 -4.82
C THR A 66 4.92 16.35 -5.23
N GLN A 67 5.44 15.15 -5.49
CA GLN A 67 6.84 14.99 -5.88
C GLN A 67 7.13 15.60 -7.26
N LEU A 68 6.20 15.48 -8.20
CA LEU A 68 6.36 16.06 -9.54
C LEU A 68 6.46 17.58 -9.48
N TYR A 69 5.62 18.23 -8.66
CA TYR A 69 5.63 19.69 -8.52
C TYR A 69 6.72 20.23 -7.59
N ASP A 70 7.09 19.49 -6.54
CA ASP A 70 8.19 19.89 -5.63
C ASP A 70 9.55 19.74 -6.32
N PHE A 71 9.75 18.64 -7.06
CA PHE A 71 10.98 18.40 -7.79
C PHE A 71 11.06 19.22 -9.10
N ALA A 72 9.93 19.48 -9.77
CA ALA A 72 9.86 20.17 -11.06
C ALA A 72 10.87 19.60 -12.09
N PRO A 73 10.71 18.33 -12.51
CA PRO A 73 11.66 17.71 -13.43
C PRO A 73 11.66 18.38 -14.80
N GLU A 74 12.81 18.33 -15.46
CA GLU A 74 12.91 18.59 -16.90
C GLU A 74 12.65 17.31 -17.70
N LYS A 75 12.87 16.14 -17.10
CA LYS A 75 12.72 14.84 -17.77
C LYS A 75 12.06 13.82 -16.86
N VAL A 76 11.20 13.00 -17.45
CA VAL A 76 10.55 11.85 -16.77
C VAL A 76 10.83 10.58 -17.56
N ARG A 77 11.23 9.51 -16.85
CA ARG A 77 11.53 8.20 -17.44
C ARG A 77 10.83 7.07 -16.70
N GLN A 78 10.45 6.01 -17.41
CA GLN A 78 9.99 4.78 -16.77
C GLN A 78 11.17 4.05 -16.12
N ILE A 79 10.98 3.58 -14.90
CA ILE A 79 11.84 2.61 -14.23
C ILE A 79 11.22 1.23 -14.42
N THR A 80 11.99 0.30 -14.96
CA THR A 80 11.60 -1.10 -15.11
C THR A 80 12.51 -2.01 -14.29
N SER A 81 11.94 -3.07 -13.73
CA SER A 81 12.69 -4.19 -13.15
C SER A 81 12.48 -5.40 -14.04
N GLY A 82 13.44 -5.66 -14.93
CA GLY A 82 13.24 -6.59 -16.04
C GLY A 82 12.25 -5.99 -17.05
N ASP A 83 11.19 -6.73 -17.38
CA ASP A 83 10.15 -6.31 -18.33
C ASP A 83 8.94 -5.64 -17.63
N HIS A 84 8.99 -5.49 -16.30
CA HIS A 84 7.88 -4.95 -15.51
C HIS A 84 8.11 -3.50 -15.09
N PRO A 85 7.13 -2.60 -15.30
CA PRO A 85 7.20 -1.23 -14.79
C PRO A 85 7.11 -1.25 -13.26
N VAL A 86 8.05 -0.58 -12.59
CA VAL A 86 8.07 -0.49 -11.12
C VAL A 86 7.94 0.94 -10.62
N GLY A 87 8.19 1.94 -11.46
CA GLY A 87 8.27 3.32 -11.02
C GLY A 87 8.57 4.33 -12.11
N ILE A 88 8.70 5.59 -11.71
CA ILE A 88 9.08 6.71 -12.56
C ILE A 88 10.31 7.40 -11.98
N ARG A 89 11.18 7.86 -12.87
CA ARG A 89 12.39 8.62 -12.56
C ARG A 89 12.21 10.06 -13.02
N LEU A 90 12.46 10.99 -12.13
CA LEU A 90 12.39 12.43 -12.35
C LEU A 90 13.82 12.99 -12.41
N GLU A 91 14.12 13.82 -13.40
CA GLU A 91 15.46 14.37 -13.61
C GLU A 91 15.41 15.86 -13.94
N ARG A 92 16.32 16.63 -13.37
CA ARG A 92 16.53 18.06 -13.68
C ARG A 92 18.01 18.41 -13.66
N ALA A 93 18.40 19.51 -14.31
CA ALA A 93 19.76 19.99 -14.24
C ALA A 93 20.16 20.34 -12.80
N SER A 94 21.32 19.86 -12.35
CA SER A 94 21.84 20.20 -11.01
C SER A 94 22.12 21.70 -10.92
N GLN A 95 21.51 22.36 -9.93
CA GLN A 95 21.71 23.80 -9.68
C GLN A 95 22.85 24.08 -8.70
N LEU A 96 23.58 23.05 -8.25
CA LEU A 96 24.70 23.23 -7.34
C LEU A 96 25.85 23.97 -8.02
N SER A 97 26.24 25.10 -7.42
CA SER A 97 27.38 25.90 -7.86
C SER A 97 28.67 25.08 -7.74
N GLY A 98 29.20 24.64 -8.88
CA GLY A 98 30.40 23.80 -8.95
C GLY A 98 30.16 22.37 -9.44
N SER A 99 28.91 21.96 -9.69
CA SER A 99 28.65 20.68 -10.36
C SER A 99 29.16 20.73 -11.81
N PRO A 100 29.81 19.64 -12.29
CA PRO A 100 30.26 19.58 -13.67
C PRO A 100 29.09 19.74 -14.63
N ALA A 101 29.31 20.42 -15.76
CA ALA A 101 28.30 20.60 -16.78
C ALA A 101 27.73 19.24 -17.22
N GLY A 102 26.45 19.01 -16.96
CA GLY A 102 25.76 17.74 -17.24
C GLY A 102 25.45 16.89 -16.01
N ASP A 103 25.76 17.35 -14.79
CA ASP A 103 25.27 16.70 -13.58
C ASP A 103 23.76 16.87 -13.44
N MET A 104 23.06 15.76 -13.22
CA MET A 104 21.61 15.71 -13.17
C MET A 104 21.19 15.35 -11.76
N GLU A 105 20.31 16.16 -11.18
CA GLU A 105 19.61 15.78 -9.97
C GLU A 105 18.54 14.74 -10.32
N ILE A 106 18.43 13.68 -9.53
CA ILE A 106 17.54 12.54 -9.78
C ILE A 106 16.68 12.29 -8.55
N SER A 107 15.38 12.04 -8.77
CA SER A 107 14.45 11.54 -7.78
C SER A 107 13.62 10.40 -8.38
N ASP A 108 13.61 9.24 -7.72
CA ASP A 108 12.83 8.08 -8.17
C ASP A 108 11.56 7.94 -7.33
N ILE A 109 10.47 7.49 -7.95
CA ILE A 109 9.21 7.12 -7.30
C ILE A 109 8.88 5.71 -7.77
N TYR A 110 8.88 4.72 -6.88
CA TYR A 110 8.66 3.33 -7.29
C TYR A 110 8.00 2.49 -6.20
N ILE A 111 7.32 1.42 -6.62
CA ILE A 111 6.75 0.42 -5.71
C ILE A 111 7.65 -0.80 -5.72
N TYR A 112 8.02 -1.28 -4.54
CA TYR A 112 8.73 -2.53 -4.39
C TYR A 112 8.25 -3.28 -3.14
N GLY A 113 7.81 -4.52 -3.32
CA GLY A 113 7.31 -5.34 -2.21
C GLY A 113 6.10 -4.73 -1.48
N GLY A 114 5.21 -4.04 -2.21
CA GLY A 114 4.03 -3.38 -1.63
C GLY A 114 4.29 -2.01 -0.99
N VAL A 115 5.53 -1.53 -1.01
CA VAL A 115 5.93 -0.27 -0.38
C VAL A 115 6.25 0.78 -1.44
N LEU A 116 5.76 2.00 -1.23
CA LEU A 116 6.14 3.18 -2.01
C LEU A 116 7.46 3.76 -1.51
N TYR A 117 8.39 3.94 -2.44
CA TYR A 117 9.65 4.61 -2.21
C TYR A 117 9.72 5.89 -3.04
N ILE A 118 10.16 6.98 -2.41
CA ILE A 118 10.39 8.28 -3.04
C ILE A 118 11.81 8.73 -2.68
N GLY A 119 12.62 9.08 -3.67
CA GLY A 119 13.99 9.58 -3.48
C GLY A 119 15.04 8.84 -4.32
N LYS A 120 16.32 9.01 -3.99
CA LYS A 120 17.43 8.37 -4.75
C LYS A 120 17.56 6.89 -4.37
N VAL A 121 17.48 5.98 -5.35
CA VAL A 121 17.59 4.50 -5.15
C VAL A 121 18.83 4.07 -4.36
N GLN A 122 19.96 4.79 -4.46
CA GLN A 122 21.19 4.47 -3.72
C GLN A 122 21.07 4.68 -2.20
N GLN A 123 20.10 5.46 -1.72
CA GLN A 123 19.91 5.72 -0.28
C GLN A 123 19.05 4.65 0.41
N ILE A 124 18.21 3.92 -0.33
CA ILE A 124 17.25 2.97 0.26
C ILE A 124 17.94 1.65 0.69
N ALA A 125 19.02 1.26 -0.01
CA ALA A 125 19.90 0.18 0.44
C ALA A 125 20.61 0.50 1.77
N ALA A 126 20.82 1.79 2.09
CA ALA A 126 21.40 2.22 3.36
C ALA A 126 20.35 2.34 4.49
N VAL A 127 19.10 2.70 4.16
CA VAL A 127 17.98 2.75 5.12
C VAL A 127 17.69 1.37 5.70
N ASN A 128 17.69 0.31 4.88
CA ASN A 128 17.51 -1.07 5.38
C ASN A 128 18.64 -1.53 6.32
N LYS A 129 19.85 -0.98 6.21
CA LYS A 129 20.96 -1.32 7.11
C LYS A 129 20.89 -0.57 8.45
N SER A 130 20.26 0.61 8.46
CA SER A 130 20.09 1.49 9.63
C SER A 130 18.88 1.11 10.48
N VAL A 131 17.75 0.77 9.84
CA VAL A 131 16.49 0.45 10.54
C VAL A 131 16.53 -0.95 11.15
N LEU A 132 17.25 -1.90 10.54
CA LEU A 132 17.44 -3.25 11.10
C LEU A 132 18.55 -3.34 12.17
N SER A 133 19.37 -2.31 12.35
CA SER A 133 20.45 -2.29 13.38
C SER A 133 20.14 -1.40 14.58
N SER A 134 19.08 -0.59 14.53
CA SER A 134 18.63 0.22 15.66
C SER A 134 17.64 -0.56 16.54
N GLY A 135 18.06 -1.75 16.97
CA GLY A 135 17.51 -2.33 18.19
C GLY A 135 17.79 -1.36 19.34
N LEU A 136 16.74 -0.95 20.05
CA LEU A 136 16.83 -0.11 21.25
C LEU A 136 17.81 -0.72 22.27
N GLN A 137 19.06 -0.28 22.24
CA GLN A 137 19.95 -0.34 23.39
C GLN A 137 19.85 1.01 24.10
N LEU A 138 19.15 1.05 25.24
CA LEU A 138 19.24 2.19 26.15
C LEU A 138 20.68 2.24 26.70
N PRO A 139 21.39 3.37 26.63
CA PRO A 139 22.62 3.54 27.37
C PRO A 139 22.28 3.83 28.84
N SER A 140 22.55 2.88 29.72
CA SER A 140 22.74 3.17 31.15
C SER A 140 24.21 3.53 31.39
N ASP A 141 24.41 4.61 32.12
CA ASP A 141 25.65 5.03 32.78
C ASP A 141 26.81 5.56 31.90
N ALA A 142 26.96 6.89 31.86
CA ALA A 142 28.22 7.58 32.21
C ALA A 142 28.08 9.12 32.15
N ALA A 143 28.82 9.78 33.04
CA ALA A 143 28.74 11.18 33.46
C ALA A 143 29.40 12.21 32.49
N PRO A 144 29.34 13.53 32.78
CA PRO A 144 29.47 14.60 31.80
C PRO A 144 30.92 15.05 31.58
N GLY A 145 31.31 15.24 30.32
CA GLY A 145 32.60 15.83 29.99
C GLY A 145 32.70 16.20 28.53
N SER A 146 32.67 17.52 28.27
CA SER A 146 33.48 18.22 27.26
C SER A 146 33.60 17.57 25.88
N LEU A 147 32.95 18.16 24.86
CA LEU A 147 33.62 18.54 23.61
C LEU A 147 32.82 19.67 22.92
N LEU A 148 33.34 20.90 23.03
CA LEU A 148 33.19 21.90 21.98
C LEU A 148 34.20 21.56 20.88
N HIS A 149 33.73 21.10 19.73
CA HIS A 149 34.37 21.39 18.46
C HIS A 149 33.33 21.33 17.34
N ASP A 150 33.05 22.52 16.84
CA ASP A 150 32.37 22.85 15.61
C ASP A 150 33.16 22.32 14.39
N ASN A 151 32.49 22.29 13.23
CA ASN A 151 32.94 21.90 11.88
C ASN A 151 32.37 20.56 11.36
N ASN A 152 31.10 20.58 10.99
CA ASN A 152 30.70 20.26 9.61
C ASN A 152 29.20 20.54 9.45
N HIS A 153 28.91 21.78 9.08
CA HIS A 153 27.58 22.23 8.71
C HIS A 153 27.60 22.48 7.20
N ASP A 154 27.56 21.38 6.43
CA ASP A 154 27.26 21.38 4.99
C ASP A 154 27.09 19.92 4.55
N GLY A 155 25.84 19.50 4.33
CA GLY A 155 25.54 18.21 3.67
C GLY A 155 24.62 17.23 4.40
N VAL A 156 24.03 17.59 5.55
CA VAL A 156 23.11 16.69 6.29
C VAL A 156 21.62 16.96 5.97
N ASP A 157 21.29 18.11 5.39
CA ASP A 157 19.88 18.48 5.13
C ASP A 157 19.30 17.89 3.84
N ASP A 158 20.12 17.32 2.95
CA ASP A 158 19.69 16.68 1.69
C ASP A 158 19.49 15.15 1.82
N LEU A 159 19.67 14.59 3.02
CA LEU A 159 19.67 13.15 3.27
C LEU A 159 18.35 12.60 3.86
N ALA A 160 17.29 13.42 3.98
CA ALA A 160 16.13 13.06 4.80
C ALA A 160 14.77 13.29 4.13
N ARG A 161 14.57 12.87 2.87
CA ARG A 161 13.23 12.70 2.31
C ARG A 161 13.03 11.38 1.55
N ALA A 162 13.59 10.29 2.08
CA ALA A 162 12.96 8.99 1.86
C ALA A 162 11.65 8.97 2.66
N VAL A 163 10.54 9.43 2.05
CA VAL A 163 9.22 9.29 2.68
C VAL A 163 8.81 7.83 2.51
N VAL A 164 9.24 7.02 3.46
CA VAL A 164 8.87 5.62 3.57
C VAL A 164 7.42 5.58 4.09
N LEU A 165 6.45 5.50 3.18
CA LEU A 165 5.01 5.36 3.50
C LEU A 165 4.63 3.90 3.81
N GLU A 166 5.55 3.13 4.41
CA GLU A 166 5.39 1.70 4.72
C GLU A 166 4.14 1.39 5.54
N ASN A 167 3.73 2.28 6.46
CA ASN A 167 2.68 1.96 7.41
C ASN A 167 1.26 2.30 6.94
N ARG A 168 1.07 2.76 5.70
CA ARG A 168 -0.27 3.11 5.16
C ARG A 168 -0.68 2.33 3.93
N LEU A 169 0.26 1.89 3.11
CA LEU A 169 -0.05 1.24 1.85
C LEU A 169 -0.16 -0.27 2.06
N GLN A 170 -1.39 -0.78 1.96
CA GLN A 170 -1.67 -2.22 1.92
C GLN A 170 -1.74 -2.65 0.46
N LEU A 171 -0.57 -2.80 -0.16
CA LEU A 171 -0.41 -3.19 -1.56
C LEU A 171 0.38 -4.49 -1.64
N ASP A 172 0.08 -5.31 -2.63
CA ASP A 172 0.90 -6.48 -2.93
C ASP A 172 2.04 -6.14 -3.88
N SER A 173 2.94 -7.11 -4.05
CA SER A 173 4.02 -7.08 -5.04
C SER A 173 3.56 -6.97 -6.49
N GLY A 174 2.28 -7.21 -6.78
CA GLY A 174 1.69 -7.02 -8.11
C GLY A 174 1.40 -5.57 -8.47
N SER A 175 1.54 -4.64 -7.51
CA SER A 175 1.24 -3.22 -7.75
C SER A 175 2.35 -2.52 -8.54
N THR A 176 2.00 -1.73 -9.54
CA THR A 176 2.94 -1.06 -10.44
C THR A 176 2.61 0.40 -10.68
N ILE A 177 3.64 1.16 -11.07
CA ILE A 177 3.53 2.53 -11.56
C ILE A 177 4.14 2.55 -12.96
N ALA A 178 3.33 2.86 -13.96
CA ALA A 178 3.74 2.96 -15.35
C ALA A 178 3.44 4.36 -15.91
N ILE A 179 4.25 4.84 -16.85
CA ILE A 179 3.91 5.96 -17.71
C ILE A 179 3.51 5.45 -19.08
N GLN A 180 2.43 6.03 -19.62
CA GLN A 180 1.89 5.68 -20.93
C GLN A 180 1.94 6.89 -21.87
N SER A 181 2.50 6.66 -23.05
CA SER A 181 2.49 7.64 -24.14
C SER A 181 1.62 7.15 -25.29
N GLN A 182 1.06 8.08 -26.06
CA GLN A 182 0.41 7.77 -27.33
C GLN A 182 1.38 7.19 -28.37
N ASP A 183 2.68 7.50 -28.28
CA ASP A 183 3.73 7.00 -29.16
C ASP A 183 4.51 5.80 -28.57
N GLY A 184 4.12 5.32 -27.38
CA GLY A 184 4.84 4.27 -26.66
C GLY A 184 6.18 4.72 -26.04
N SER A 185 6.51 6.02 -26.06
CA SER A 185 7.70 6.55 -25.40
C SER A 185 7.61 6.36 -23.88
N THR A 186 8.70 5.89 -23.28
CA THR A 186 8.91 5.83 -21.83
C THR A 186 9.81 6.97 -21.34
N PHE A 187 9.98 8.00 -22.18
CA PHE A 187 10.87 9.14 -21.96
C PHE A 187 10.20 10.44 -22.41
N TYR A 188 10.14 11.42 -21.50
CA TYR A 188 9.48 12.70 -21.74
C TYR A 188 10.39 13.85 -21.31
N THR A 189 10.39 14.92 -22.10
CA THR A 189 11.20 16.14 -21.85
C THR A 189 10.36 17.38 -21.59
N THR A 190 9.08 17.38 -21.95
CA THR A 190 8.10 18.44 -21.64
C THR A 190 6.70 17.87 -21.82
N GLY A 191 5.71 18.38 -21.09
CA GLY A 191 4.30 18.23 -21.45
C GLY A 191 3.50 17.38 -20.46
N ILE A 192 2.51 16.65 -20.98
CA ILE A 192 1.60 15.84 -20.16
C ILE A 192 2.05 14.38 -20.19
N ILE A 193 2.29 13.79 -19.03
CA ILE A 193 2.47 12.35 -18.84
C ILE A 193 1.18 11.72 -18.34
N ASN A 194 0.85 10.53 -18.83
CA ASN A 194 -0.20 9.71 -18.23
C ASN A 194 0.47 8.67 -17.35
N VAL A 195 0.14 8.68 -16.06
CA VAL A 195 0.57 7.68 -15.10
C VAL A 195 -0.57 6.69 -14.93
N LEU A 196 -0.24 5.42 -15.17
CA LEU A 196 -1.09 4.27 -14.91
C LEU A 196 -0.62 3.61 -13.60
N LEU A 197 -1.54 3.48 -12.65
CA LEU A 197 -1.34 2.77 -11.41
C LEU A 197 -2.17 1.49 -11.47
N ASP A 198 -1.51 0.34 -11.58
CA ASP A 198 -2.17 -0.95 -11.41
C ASP A 198 -1.91 -1.41 -9.98
N LEU A 199 -2.94 -1.39 -9.13
CA LEU A 199 -2.85 -1.72 -7.72
C LEU A 199 -3.47 -3.09 -7.47
N SER A 200 -2.80 -3.91 -6.66
CA SER A 200 -3.31 -5.21 -6.25
C SER A 200 -3.23 -5.39 -4.74
N ASN A 201 -4.22 -6.09 -4.18
CA ASN A 201 -4.26 -6.49 -2.78
C ASN A 201 -4.92 -7.88 -2.64
N ASP A 202 -4.23 -8.80 -1.98
CA ASP A 202 -4.71 -10.11 -1.56
C ASP A 202 -5.15 -10.00 -0.11
N SER A 203 -6.43 -9.65 0.04
CA SER A 203 -7.10 -9.68 1.33
C SER A 203 -7.96 -10.94 1.41
N GLN A 204 -7.52 -11.89 2.24
CA GLN A 204 -8.27 -13.10 2.59
C GLN A 204 -8.55 -14.05 1.40
N GLY A 205 -7.61 -14.16 0.45
CA GLY A 205 -7.71 -15.08 -0.69
C GLY A 205 -8.64 -14.59 -1.79
N GLN A 206 -8.91 -13.29 -1.84
CA GLN A 206 -9.51 -12.63 -2.99
C GLN A 206 -8.52 -11.63 -3.55
N ASP A 207 -8.01 -11.92 -4.74
CA ASP A 207 -7.21 -10.98 -5.51
C ASP A 207 -8.11 -9.83 -5.95
N GLN A 208 -7.81 -8.64 -5.45
CA GLN A 208 -8.48 -7.42 -5.87
C GLN A 208 -7.50 -6.56 -6.64
N GLN A 209 -7.99 -5.97 -7.72
CA GLN A 209 -7.19 -5.13 -8.59
C GLN A 209 -7.95 -3.84 -8.91
N MET A 210 -7.20 -2.75 -8.99
CA MET A 210 -7.72 -1.44 -9.38
C MET A 210 -6.70 -0.76 -10.28
N THR A 211 -7.14 -0.33 -11.44
CA THR A 211 -6.34 0.48 -12.36
C THR A 211 -6.78 1.93 -12.24
N LEU A 212 -5.85 2.83 -11.99
CA LEU A 212 -6.07 4.28 -12.02
C LEU A 212 -5.22 4.90 -13.12
N GLU A 213 -5.84 5.77 -13.90
CA GLU A 213 -5.15 6.58 -14.90
C GLU A 213 -5.19 8.04 -14.45
N SER A 214 -4.06 8.73 -14.52
CA SER A 214 -3.95 10.14 -14.17
C SER A 214 -2.98 10.87 -15.08
N SER A 215 -3.41 12.03 -15.59
CA SER A 215 -2.58 12.87 -16.45
C SER A 215 -1.96 14.01 -15.65
N PHE A 216 -0.64 14.16 -15.73
CA PHE A 216 0.10 15.22 -15.03
C PHE A 216 0.91 16.05 -16.01
N GLY A 217 0.91 17.37 -15.83
CA GLY A 217 1.81 18.28 -16.53
C GLY A 217 3.07 18.53 -15.71
N PHE A 218 4.23 18.54 -16.36
CA PHE A 218 5.51 18.92 -15.77
C PHE A 218 6.33 19.80 -16.73
#